data_AF-A0A7R9ZW16-F1
#
_entry.id   AF-A0A7R9ZW16-F1
#
_cell.length_a   1.000
_cell.length_b   1.000
_cell.length_c   1.000
_cell.angle_alpha   90.00
_cell.angle_beta   90.00
_cell.angle_gamma   90.00
#
_symmetry.space_group_name_H-M   'P 1'
#
loop_
_entity.id
_entity.type
_entity.pdbx_description
1 polymer ?
#
loop_
_entity_poly.entity_id
_entity_poly.type
_entity_poly.pdbx_seq_one_letter_code
_entity_poly.pdbx_strand_id
1 'polypeptide(L)'
;EDGHNAVIVMGAGTCMGIIQDGEEFYEVAPQGQAHLHAEGGPGSITCATPQGQVHTVGPATQLTELRASLRQRPWNGQPFFPGCYPSDFLRHSFAIGIEVDVPAFRFYGSNRGTVEQSVIAIVSEASFVYEQQFNIRIDIDYIRVYETANGAPSFAAGCSAEWWTDKLNGLRSLNVPFEGAVHMISGCSGSVLGIAYTDTVCSAPFNVGVDQVVATYPAFLTFAHELGHNFGAGHSFENGQGTTGGIMDYADGRYMGEIQFNPLRRAEMCGTMSRVVNRCRGKFVPATQGTEPGTIRLPIGSGASPRSAGLGALALAACLCLG
;
A
#
# COMPACT_ATOMS: atom_id res chain seq x y z
N GLU A 1 -1.99 -23.02 20.23
CA GLU A 1 -3.35 -23.55 20.08
C GLU A 1 -4.37 -22.46 20.38
N ASP A 2 -4.90 -21.75 19.41
CA ASP A 2 -4.24 -21.02 18.34
C ASP A 2 -5.05 -19.74 18.27
N GLY A 3 -4.36 -18.63 18.49
CA GLY A 3 -4.97 -17.32 18.33
C GLY A 3 -4.79 -16.92 16.89
N HIS A 4 -5.90 -16.73 16.24
CA HIS A 4 -5.96 -16.23 14.90
C HIS A 4 -6.56 -14.83 14.96
N ASN A 5 -6.39 -14.06 13.89
CA ASN A 5 -7.00 -12.77 13.65
C ASN A 5 -6.53 -12.39 12.24
N ALA A 6 -7.47 -12.10 11.35
CA ALA A 6 -7.14 -11.39 10.13
C ALA A 6 -8.03 -10.16 10.01
N VAL A 7 -7.62 -9.21 9.17
CA VAL A 7 -8.46 -8.08 8.79
C VAL A 7 -8.23 -7.82 7.29
N ILE A 8 -9.31 -7.75 6.52
CA ILE A 8 -9.35 -7.36 5.11
C ILE A 8 -10.33 -6.21 5.00
N VAL A 9 -10.01 -5.14 4.26
CA VAL A 9 -10.91 -4.00 4.05
C VAL A 9 -10.83 -3.59 2.61
N MET A 10 -11.98 -3.38 1.97
CA MET A 10 -12.04 -2.84 0.62
C MET A 10 -13.46 -2.32 0.27
N GLY A 11 -13.55 -1.32 -0.61
CA GLY A 11 -14.77 -0.53 -0.92
C GLY A 11 -15.41 -0.75 -2.30
N ALA A 12 -16.67 -0.30 -2.42
CA ALA A 12 -17.51 -0.23 -3.62
C ALA A 12 -17.81 -1.56 -4.36
N GLY A 13 -18.63 -2.42 -3.73
CA GLY A 13 -19.54 -3.32 -4.45
C GLY A 13 -18.95 -4.58 -5.09
N THR A 14 -17.75 -4.99 -4.70
CA THR A 14 -17.13 -6.26 -5.09
C THR A 14 -16.53 -6.95 -3.88
N CYS A 15 -16.58 -8.28 -3.83
CA CYS A 15 -15.96 -9.08 -2.77
C CYS A 15 -14.45 -8.82 -2.82
N MET A 16 -13.93 -8.13 -1.82
CA MET A 16 -12.58 -7.61 -1.89
C MET A 16 -11.67 -8.17 -0.77
N GLY A 17 -12.21 -9.03 0.09
CA GLY A 17 -11.48 -10.19 0.61
C GLY A 17 -11.96 -10.74 1.97
N ILE A 18 -11.20 -11.70 2.47
CA ILE A 18 -11.51 -12.69 3.50
C ILE A 18 -10.60 -12.53 4.73
N ILE A 19 -11.20 -12.32 5.89
CA ILE A 19 -10.54 -12.38 7.20
C ILE A 19 -10.57 -13.82 7.71
N GLN A 20 -9.46 -14.37 8.21
CA GLN A 20 -9.44 -15.60 8.99
C GLN A 20 -9.02 -15.32 10.45
N ASP A 21 -9.98 -15.44 11.37
CA ASP A 21 -9.75 -15.60 12.81
C ASP A 21 -10.20 -17.01 13.21
N GLY A 22 -9.30 -17.98 13.11
CA GLY A 22 -9.49 -19.30 13.65
C GLY A 22 -9.67 -20.28 12.51
N GLU A 23 -10.66 -21.12 12.73
CA GLU A 23 -11.39 -21.79 11.66
C GLU A 23 -12.50 -20.89 11.09
N GLU A 24 -12.71 -19.69 11.63
CA GLU A 24 -13.77 -18.78 11.20
C GLU A 24 -13.28 -17.78 10.16
N PHE A 25 -14.14 -17.52 9.19
CA PHE A 25 -13.89 -16.62 8.09
C PHE A 25 -14.90 -15.47 8.07
N TYR A 26 -14.43 -14.24 7.84
CA TYR A 26 -15.26 -13.04 7.82
C TYR A 26 -15.15 -12.36 6.46
N GLU A 27 -16.30 -12.07 5.86
CA GLU A 27 -16.40 -11.25 4.65
C GLU A 27 -16.38 -9.77 5.04
N VAL A 28 -15.61 -8.94 4.33
CA VAL A 28 -15.71 -7.49 4.45
C VAL A 28 -16.42 -6.90 3.24
N ALA A 29 -17.70 -6.63 3.46
CA ALA A 29 -18.58 -5.89 2.57
C ALA A 29 -18.34 -4.37 2.70
N PRO A 30 -18.72 -3.57 1.69
CA PRO A 30 -18.52 -2.12 1.77
C PRO A 30 -19.30 -1.57 2.97
N GLN A 31 -18.65 -0.69 3.75
CA GLN A 31 -19.12 -0.04 4.99
C GLN A 31 -18.60 -0.60 6.33
N GLY A 32 -17.64 -1.54 6.33
CA GLY A 32 -16.94 -1.93 7.57
C GLY A 32 -17.81 -2.67 8.58
N GLN A 33 -18.85 -3.37 8.12
CA GLN A 33 -19.57 -4.36 8.92
C GLN A 33 -19.05 -5.76 8.58
N ALA A 34 -18.56 -6.48 9.58
CA ALA A 34 -18.30 -7.91 9.48
C ALA A 34 -19.61 -8.66 9.80
N HIS A 35 -20.07 -9.51 8.89
CA HIS A 35 -21.20 -10.40 9.12
C HIS A 35 -20.68 -11.83 9.36
N LEU A 36 -21.11 -12.43 10.47
CA LEU A 36 -20.84 -13.84 10.76
C LEU A 36 -21.74 -14.70 9.86
N HIS A 37 -21.17 -15.34 8.85
CA HIS A 37 -21.88 -16.38 8.09
C HIS A 37 -21.70 -17.72 8.78
N ALA A 38 -22.50 -17.98 9.80
CA ALA A 38 -22.76 -19.34 10.23
C ALA A 38 -23.99 -19.83 9.48
N GLU A 39 -23.84 -20.30 8.23
CA GLU A 39 -24.66 -21.38 7.63
C GLU A 39 -23.97 -21.84 6.34
N GLY A 40 -23.11 -22.87 6.45
CA GLY A 40 -22.41 -23.44 5.30
C GLY A 40 -21.23 -24.35 5.62
N GLY A 41 -21.25 -25.07 6.75
CA GLY A 41 -20.19 -26.00 7.15
C GLY A 41 -18.83 -25.32 7.46
N PRO A 42 -17.93 -26.01 8.19
CA PRO A 42 -16.68 -25.41 8.63
C PRO A 42 -15.77 -25.08 7.44
N GLY A 43 -15.51 -23.79 7.25
CA GLY A 43 -14.40 -23.29 6.45
C GLY A 43 -14.69 -22.96 4.97
N SER A 44 -15.92 -22.57 4.60
CA SER A 44 -16.20 -22.06 3.26
C SER A 44 -16.90 -20.70 3.24
N ILE A 45 -16.47 -19.79 2.37
CA ILE A 45 -17.05 -18.43 2.19
C ILE A 45 -17.71 -18.33 0.85
N THR A 46 -18.88 -17.72 0.79
CA THR A 46 -19.66 -17.60 -0.44
C THR A 46 -19.79 -16.13 -0.85
N CYS A 47 -19.08 -15.70 -1.91
CA CYS A 47 -19.23 -14.35 -2.48
C CYS A 47 -20.24 -14.35 -3.65
N ALA A 48 -21.19 -13.42 -3.66
CA ALA A 48 -22.08 -13.17 -4.80
C ALA A 48 -21.63 -11.94 -5.61
N THR A 49 -21.51 -12.09 -6.93
CA THR A 49 -21.22 -10.97 -7.83
C THR A 49 -22.48 -10.16 -8.15
N PRO A 50 -22.37 -8.91 -8.65
CA PRO A 50 -23.52 -8.12 -9.12
C PRO A 50 -24.32 -8.80 -10.25
N GLN A 51 -23.72 -9.78 -10.95
CA GLN A 51 -24.37 -10.60 -11.97
C GLN A 51 -25.02 -11.88 -11.41
N GLY A 52 -25.04 -12.08 -10.09
CA GLY A 52 -25.69 -13.23 -9.45
C GLY A 52 -24.88 -14.53 -9.47
N GLN A 53 -23.61 -14.50 -9.87
CA GLN A 53 -22.73 -15.67 -9.74
C GLN A 53 -22.25 -15.82 -8.30
N VAL A 54 -22.40 -17.02 -7.76
CA VAL A 54 -22.07 -17.42 -6.39
C VAL A 54 -20.77 -18.22 -6.42
N HIS A 55 -19.74 -17.75 -5.70
CA HIS A 55 -18.43 -18.41 -5.59
C HIS A 55 -18.18 -18.86 -4.16
N THR A 56 -17.95 -20.16 -3.94
CA THR A 56 -17.62 -20.73 -2.63
C THR A 56 -16.11 -20.99 -2.54
N VAL A 57 -15.45 -20.46 -1.49
CA VAL A 57 -13.99 -20.49 -1.30
C VAL A 57 -13.64 -21.27 -0.02
N GLY A 58 -12.79 -22.30 -0.12
CA GLY A 58 -12.34 -23.17 0.99
C GLY A 58 -11.00 -22.78 1.66
N PRO A 59 -10.51 -23.54 2.66
CA PRO A 59 -9.47 -23.11 3.60
C PRO A 59 -8.07 -23.02 2.98
N ALA A 60 -7.32 -21.96 3.34
CA ALA A 60 -5.89 -21.64 3.12
C ALA A 60 -5.25 -21.87 1.72
N THR A 61 -5.45 -23.01 1.08
CA THR A 61 -5.02 -23.29 -0.29
C THR A 61 -5.68 -22.35 -1.30
N GLN A 62 -6.93 -21.91 -1.07
CA GLN A 62 -7.64 -21.06 -2.03
C GLN A 62 -7.39 -19.56 -1.90
N LEU A 63 -6.81 -19.04 -0.82
CA LEU A 63 -6.33 -17.65 -0.75
C LEU A 63 -5.09 -17.47 -1.66
N THR A 64 -4.30 -18.53 -1.79
CA THR A 64 -3.25 -18.64 -2.81
C THR A 64 -3.86 -18.73 -4.21
N GLU A 65 -4.99 -19.43 -4.38
CA GLU A 65 -5.73 -19.49 -5.65
C GLU A 65 -6.49 -18.21 -6.01
N LEU A 66 -6.92 -17.39 -5.04
CA LEU A 66 -7.55 -16.09 -5.27
C LEU A 66 -6.52 -15.02 -5.63
N ARG A 67 -5.36 -15.04 -4.96
CA ARG A 67 -4.17 -14.31 -5.43
C ARG A 67 -3.73 -14.81 -6.81
N ALA A 68 -3.80 -16.12 -7.07
CA ALA A 68 -3.56 -16.68 -8.39
C ALA A 68 -4.64 -16.27 -9.40
N SER A 69 -5.90 -16.09 -9.01
CA SER A 69 -7.00 -15.73 -9.91
C SER A 69 -6.99 -14.24 -10.27
N LEU A 70 -6.58 -13.37 -9.35
CA LEU A 70 -6.23 -11.98 -9.63
C LEU A 70 -4.97 -11.88 -10.51
N ARG A 71 -4.00 -12.80 -10.34
CA ARG A 71 -2.90 -13.00 -11.31
C ARG A 71 -3.34 -13.65 -12.63
N GLN A 72 -4.53 -14.25 -12.71
CA GLN A 72 -5.05 -14.91 -13.92
C GLN A 72 -5.85 -13.98 -14.82
N ARG A 73 -6.31 -12.82 -14.33
CA ARG A 73 -6.66 -11.75 -15.28
C ARG A 73 -5.35 -11.23 -15.85
N PRO A 74 -5.15 -11.30 -17.18
CA PRO A 74 -4.02 -10.62 -17.78
C PRO A 74 -4.12 -9.15 -17.38
N TRP A 75 -3.11 -8.64 -16.69
CA TRP A 75 -2.98 -7.19 -16.53
C TRP A 75 -2.74 -6.63 -17.93
N ASN A 76 -3.70 -5.82 -18.43
CA ASN A 76 -3.65 -5.29 -19.79
C ASN A 76 -3.04 -3.89 -19.84
N GLY A 77 -2.32 -3.50 -18.79
CA GLY A 77 -1.63 -2.22 -18.75
C GLY A 77 -0.40 -2.22 -19.64
N GLN A 78 0.27 -1.07 -19.67
CA GLN A 78 1.43 -0.86 -20.52
C GLN A 78 2.72 -1.12 -19.72
N PRO A 79 3.47 -2.20 -19.99
CA PRO A 79 4.76 -2.40 -19.34
C PRO A 79 5.76 -1.35 -19.83
N PHE A 80 6.61 -0.87 -18.93
CA PHE A 80 7.70 0.06 -19.24
C PHE A 80 9.04 -0.65 -19.41
N PHE A 81 9.13 -1.93 -19.03
CA PHE A 81 10.25 -2.84 -19.28
C PHE A 81 9.98 -3.80 -20.46
N PRO A 82 11.02 -4.26 -21.17
CA PRO A 82 12.42 -3.89 -21.02
C PRO A 82 12.75 -2.48 -21.54
N GLY A 83 13.88 -1.91 -21.11
CA GLY A 83 14.42 -0.64 -21.60
C GLY A 83 14.07 0.60 -20.77
N CYS A 84 13.63 0.43 -19.52
CA CYS A 84 13.44 1.49 -18.53
C CYS A 84 14.71 1.78 -17.72
N TYR A 85 15.41 0.73 -17.27
CA TYR A 85 16.68 0.85 -16.55
C TYR A 85 17.60 -0.35 -16.82
N PRO A 86 18.91 -0.23 -16.55
CA PRO A 86 19.85 -1.33 -16.80
C PRO A 86 19.40 -2.66 -16.20
N SER A 87 19.36 -3.70 -17.04
CA SER A 87 19.01 -5.08 -16.66
C SER A 87 17.56 -5.31 -16.20
N ASP A 88 16.62 -4.40 -16.50
CA ASP A 88 15.20 -4.53 -16.14
C ASP A 88 14.44 -5.72 -16.76
N PHE A 89 15.07 -6.48 -17.66
CA PHE A 89 14.59 -7.80 -18.07
C PHE A 89 14.72 -8.86 -16.95
N LEU A 90 15.52 -8.59 -15.92
CA LEU A 90 15.53 -9.33 -14.66
C LEU A 90 14.69 -8.56 -13.65
N ARG A 91 13.92 -9.31 -12.83
CA ARG A 91 13.19 -8.69 -11.72
C ARG A 91 14.16 -8.09 -10.73
N HIS A 92 13.91 -6.86 -10.29
CA HIS A 92 14.67 -6.19 -9.25
C HIS A 92 13.91 -6.18 -7.93
N SER A 93 14.64 -6.17 -6.82
CA SER A 93 14.13 -5.89 -5.48
C SER A 93 14.45 -4.44 -5.13
N PHE A 94 13.46 -3.73 -4.60
CA PHE A 94 13.61 -2.39 -4.03
C PHE A 94 13.18 -2.41 -2.56
N ALA A 95 14.14 -2.25 -1.66
CA ALA A 95 13.92 -2.37 -0.23
C ALA A 95 13.54 -1.02 0.41
N ILE A 96 12.49 -1.04 1.23
CA ILE A 96 11.93 0.15 1.90
C ILE A 96 11.80 -0.04 3.41
N GLY A 97 11.75 1.08 4.12
CA GLY A 97 11.38 1.16 5.54
C GLY A 97 10.00 1.76 5.71
N ILE A 98 9.21 1.24 6.64
CA ILE A 98 7.90 1.81 6.99
C ILE A 98 7.89 2.26 8.45
N GLU A 99 7.47 3.50 8.67
CA GLU A 99 7.15 4.07 9.98
C GLU A 99 5.62 4.18 10.10
N VAL A 100 5.06 3.88 11.28
CA VAL A 100 3.61 3.99 11.52
C VAL A 100 3.40 4.84 12.76
N ASP A 101 2.71 5.98 12.60
CA ASP A 101 2.50 6.91 13.69
C ASP A 101 1.40 6.46 14.69
N VAL A 102 1.35 7.12 15.85
CA VAL A 102 0.36 6.80 16.90
C VAL A 102 -1.08 6.95 16.39
N PRO A 103 -1.44 8.00 15.63
CA PRO A 103 -2.74 8.08 14.95
C PRO A 103 -3.08 6.87 14.06
N ALA A 104 -2.16 6.37 13.25
CA ALA A 104 -2.38 5.21 12.38
C ALA A 104 -2.52 3.93 13.20
N PHE A 105 -1.70 3.76 14.25
CA PHE A 105 -1.86 2.64 15.19
C PHE A 105 -3.27 2.61 15.78
N ARG A 106 -3.80 3.77 16.19
CA ARG A 106 -5.19 3.89 16.69
C ARG A 106 -6.22 3.65 15.60
N PHE A 107 -5.99 4.15 14.39
CA PHE A 107 -6.87 3.96 13.24
C PHE A 107 -7.12 2.47 12.96
N TYR A 108 -6.08 1.64 13.06
CA TYR A 108 -6.16 0.19 12.89
C TYR A 108 -6.55 -0.57 14.18
N GLY A 109 -7.20 0.10 15.13
CA GLY A 109 -7.75 -0.53 16.33
C GLY A 109 -6.76 -0.75 17.47
N SER A 110 -5.61 -0.06 17.47
CA SER A 110 -4.59 -0.15 18.52
C SER A 110 -4.05 -1.57 18.74
N ASN A 111 -3.89 -2.31 17.65
CA ASN A 111 -3.34 -3.66 17.64
C ASN A 111 -2.15 -3.73 16.69
N ARG A 112 -0.98 -4.12 17.22
CA ARG A 112 0.26 -4.14 16.46
C ARG A 112 0.20 -5.11 15.27
N GLY A 113 -0.33 -6.31 15.48
CA GLY A 113 -0.46 -7.32 14.44
C GLY A 113 -1.39 -6.85 13.31
N THR A 114 -2.52 -6.21 13.65
CA THR A 114 -3.43 -5.64 12.65
C THR A 114 -2.77 -4.52 11.83
N VAL A 115 -1.99 -3.66 12.49
CA VAL A 115 -1.23 -2.59 11.81
C VAL A 115 -0.21 -3.18 10.84
N GLU A 116 0.60 -4.13 11.29
CA GLU A 116 1.65 -4.74 10.47
C GLU A 116 1.04 -5.50 9.27
N GLN A 117 -0.06 -6.24 9.47
CA GLN A 117 -0.79 -6.88 8.37
C GLN A 117 -1.35 -5.86 7.37
N SER A 118 -1.88 -4.74 7.86
CA SER A 118 -2.42 -3.67 7.00
C SER A 118 -1.31 -3.01 6.18
N VAL A 119 -0.15 -2.72 6.79
CA VAL A 119 1.03 -2.19 6.09
C VAL A 119 1.53 -3.16 5.02
N ILE A 120 1.62 -4.45 5.34
CA ILE A 120 2.03 -5.48 4.38
C ILE A 120 1.06 -5.52 3.18
N ALA A 121 -0.24 -5.43 3.42
CA ALA A 121 -1.24 -5.39 2.35
C ALA A 121 -1.06 -4.16 1.45
N ILE A 122 -0.92 -2.96 2.02
CA ILE A 122 -0.67 -1.70 1.31
C ILE A 122 0.54 -1.84 0.38
N VAL A 123 1.69 -2.29 0.91
CA VAL A 123 2.93 -2.42 0.12
C VAL A 123 2.81 -3.53 -0.92
N SER A 124 2.15 -4.65 -0.61
CA SER A 124 1.99 -5.77 -1.55
C SER A 124 1.12 -5.39 -2.74
N GLU A 125 0.03 -4.65 -2.51
CA GLU A 125 -0.85 -4.15 -3.58
C GLU A 125 -0.15 -3.13 -4.47
N ALA A 126 0.61 -2.20 -3.88
CA ALA A 126 1.44 -1.29 -4.65
C ALA A 126 2.54 -2.04 -5.42
N SER A 127 3.23 -3.00 -4.79
CA SER A 127 4.28 -3.82 -5.42
C SER A 127 3.78 -4.49 -6.68
N PHE A 128 2.53 -4.95 -6.71
CA PHE A 128 1.94 -5.53 -7.93
C PHE A 128 2.04 -4.56 -9.11
N VAL A 129 1.74 -3.27 -8.94
CA VAL A 129 1.86 -2.27 -10.02
C VAL A 129 3.31 -2.12 -10.47
N TYR A 130 4.24 -1.97 -9.52
CA TYR A 130 5.67 -1.82 -9.81
C TYR A 130 6.26 -3.07 -10.49
N GLU A 131 5.79 -4.26 -10.13
CA GLU A 131 6.19 -5.52 -10.75
C GLU A 131 5.71 -5.60 -12.21
N GLN A 132 4.46 -5.21 -12.47
CA GLN A 132 3.86 -5.31 -13.80
C GLN A 132 4.33 -4.20 -14.76
N GLN A 133 4.61 -2.99 -14.27
CA GLN A 133 5.07 -1.88 -15.10
C GLN A 133 6.58 -1.71 -15.17
N PHE A 134 7.32 -2.04 -14.12
CA PHE A 134 8.76 -1.75 -14.03
C PHE A 134 9.61 -2.99 -13.76
N ASN A 135 9.01 -4.16 -13.52
CA ASN A 135 9.69 -5.38 -13.09
C ASN A 135 10.46 -5.20 -11.77
N ILE A 136 9.91 -4.39 -10.87
CA ILE A 136 10.46 -4.12 -9.53
C ILE A 136 9.49 -4.69 -8.49
N ARG A 137 9.98 -5.56 -7.62
CA ARG A 137 9.28 -5.98 -6.40
C ARG A 137 9.67 -5.03 -5.26
N ILE A 138 8.68 -4.52 -4.55
CA ILE A 138 8.90 -3.69 -3.36
C ILE A 138 9.01 -4.62 -2.15
N ASP A 139 10.16 -4.60 -1.48
CA ASP A 139 10.45 -5.42 -0.31
C ASP A 139 10.46 -4.57 0.95
N ILE A 140 9.73 -4.98 1.99
CA ILE A 140 9.75 -4.31 3.29
C ILE A 140 10.96 -4.83 4.08
N ASP A 141 11.93 -3.96 4.36
CA ASP A 141 13.07 -4.32 5.21
C ASP A 141 12.72 -4.20 6.70
N TYR A 142 11.94 -3.18 7.07
CA TYR A 142 11.42 -3.05 8.43
C TYR A 142 10.07 -2.32 8.49
N ILE A 143 9.32 -2.60 9.55
CA ILE A 143 8.14 -1.83 9.99
C ILE A 143 8.38 -1.38 11.43
N ARG A 144 8.26 -0.08 11.70
CA ARG A 144 8.33 0.49 13.05
C ARG A 144 6.99 1.12 13.41
N VAL A 145 6.35 0.60 14.45
CA VAL A 145 5.05 1.08 14.93
C VAL A 145 5.24 1.86 16.22
N TYR A 146 4.80 3.13 16.23
CA TYR A 146 4.69 3.94 17.44
C TYR A 146 3.30 3.72 18.06
N GLU A 147 3.22 2.92 19.11
CA GLU A 147 1.93 2.56 19.73
C GLU A 147 1.38 3.65 20.68
N THR A 148 2.29 4.42 21.29
CA THR A 148 1.94 5.49 22.22
C THR A 148 2.78 6.74 21.98
N ALA A 149 2.27 7.90 22.40
CA ALA A 149 3.02 9.15 22.32
C ALA A 149 4.30 9.13 23.19
N ASN A 150 4.31 8.32 24.25
CA ASN A 150 5.49 8.14 25.09
C ASN A 150 6.51 7.26 24.34
N GLY A 151 7.66 7.84 24.00
CA GLY A 151 8.72 7.16 23.24
C GLY A 151 8.58 7.30 21.72
N ALA A 152 7.49 7.91 21.23
CA ALA A 152 7.41 8.36 19.84
C ALA A 152 8.15 9.69 19.68
N PRO A 153 8.85 9.93 18.56
CA PRO A 153 9.30 11.26 18.22
C PRO A 153 8.09 12.19 18.03
N SER A 154 8.28 13.49 18.28
CA SER A 154 7.19 14.47 18.32
C SER A 154 6.29 14.45 17.08
N PHE A 155 6.87 14.26 15.90
CA PHE A 155 6.15 14.20 14.63
C PHE A 155 5.29 12.93 14.46
N ALA A 156 5.60 11.84 15.17
CA ALA A 156 4.85 10.58 15.12
C ALA A 156 3.87 10.41 16.30
N ALA A 157 3.96 11.27 17.33
CA ALA A 157 3.14 11.16 18.54
C ALA A 157 1.67 11.58 18.34
N GLY A 158 1.38 12.40 17.32
CA GLY A 158 0.06 12.96 17.08
C GLY A 158 -0.05 13.71 15.74
N CYS A 159 -1.03 14.62 15.66
CA CYS A 159 -1.31 15.42 14.47
C CYS A 159 -1.23 16.91 14.82
N SER A 160 -0.30 17.63 14.20
CA SER A 160 -0.27 19.09 14.20
C SER A 160 -1.18 19.66 13.10
N ALA A 161 -1.30 20.99 13.02
CA ALA A 161 -2.04 21.64 11.95
C ALA A 161 -1.40 21.40 10.55
N GLU A 162 -0.07 21.29 10.50
CA GLU A 162 0.73 21.04 9.29
C GLU A 162 1.36 19.64 9.34
N TRP A 163 0.60 18.66 9.81
CA TRP A 163 1.11 17.33 10.16
C TRP A 163 1.88 16.64 9.03
N TRP A 164 1.52 16.88 7.77
CA TRP A 164 2.19 16.29 6.60
C TRP A 164 3.61 16.83 6.48
N THR A 165 3.81 18.15 6.62
CA THR A 165 5.14 18.78 6.57
C THR A 165 5.98 18.38 7.78
N ASP A 166 5.37 18.39 8.97
CA ASP A 166 6.05 18.04 10.22
C ASP A 166 6.53 16.58 10.21
N LYS A 167 5.69 15.65 9.73
CA LYS A 167 6.06 14.24 9.58
C LYS A 167 7.14 14.05 8.53
N LEU A 168 7.02 14.69 7.37
CA LEU A 168 8.00 14.58 6.30
C LEU A 168 9.38 15.12 6.74
N ASN A 169 9.42 16.26 7.42
CA ASN A 169 10.65 16.82 8.00
C ASN A 169 11.19 15.97 9.15
N GLY A 170 10.29 15.38 9.94
CA GLY A 170 10.62 14.43 10.99
C GLY A 170 11.33 13.19 10.45
N LEU A 171 10.80 12.58 9.39
CA LEU A 171 11.40 11.43 8.70
C LEU A 171 12.81 11.73 8.18
N ARG A 172 13.02 12.92 7.60
CA ARG A 172 14.37 13.36 7.14
C ARG A 172 15.41 13.38 8.25
N SER A 173 14.97 13.61 9.49
CA SER A 173 15.83 13.72 10.66
C SER A 173 15.90 12.41 11.44
N LEU A 174 15.17 11.38 11.02
CA LEU A 174 15.05 10.13 11.74
C LEU A 174 16.32 9.28 11.55
N ASN A 175 16.88 8.81 12.65
CA ASN A 175 18.05 7.94 12.64
C ASN A 175 17.63 6.47 12.48
N VAL A 176 17.49 6.03 11.23
CA VAL A 176 17.14 4.65 10.84
C VAL A 176 18.17 4.04 9.91
N PRO A 177 18.20 2.70 9.75
CA PRO A 177 18.95 2.06 8.68
C PRO A 177 18.63 2.71 7.33
N PHE A 178 19.64 2.78 6.46
CA PHE A 178 19.46 3.32 5.12
C PHE A 178 18.58 2.38 4.30
N GLU A 179 17.50 2.91 3.72
CA GLU A 179 16.60 2.20 2.80
C GLU A 179 16.54 2.88 1.44
N GLY A 180 15.98 2.20 0.44
CA GLY A 180 15.70 2.79 -0.87
C GLY A 180 14.71 3.95 -0.74
N ALA A 181 13.66 3.78 0.06
CA ALA A 181 12.74 4.82 0.49
C ALA A 181 12.24 4.54 1.92
N VAL A 182 11.82 5.56 2.65
CA VAL A 182 11.19 5.44 3.97
C VAL A 182 9.86 6.19 3.98
N HIS A 183 8.77 5.47 4.19
CA HIS A 183 7.43 6.03 4.19
C HIS A 183 6.80 6.00 5.58
N MET A 184 6.03 7.02 5.92
CA MET A 184 5.21 7.04 7.13
C MET A 184 3.74 6.83 6.80
N ILE A 185 3.14 5.79 7.37
CA ILE A 185 1.70 5.59 7.39
C ILE A 185 1.11 6.41 8.54
N SER A 186 0.22 7.35 8.23
CA SER A 186 -0.35 8.29 9.20
C SER A 186 -1.87 8.22 9.27
N GLY A 187 -2.40 8.14 10.49
CA GLY A 187 -3.83 8.24 10.76
C GLY A 187 -4.32 9.68 10.97
N CYS A 188 -3.48 10.67 10.71
CA CYS A 188 -3.88 12.08 10.79
C CYS A 188 -4.87 12.43 9.69
N SER A 189 -5.88 13.24 10.00
CA SER A 189 -6.82 13.71 8.99
C SER A 189 -6.38 15.03 8.37
N GLY A 190 -6.55 15.16 7.06
CA GLY A 190 -6.25 16.39 6.32
C GLY A 190 -6.91 16.41 4.96
N SER A 191 -6.75 17.52 4.24
CA SER A 191 -7.16 17.66 2.83
C SER A 191 -6.10 17.15 1.84
N VAL A 192 -4.96 16.69 2.36
CA VAL A 192 -3.84 16.15 1.61
C VAL A 192 -3.66 14.69 1.98
N LEU A 193 -3.80 13.78 1.01
CA LEU A 193 -3.69 12.34 1.27
C LEU A 193 -2.23 11.89 1.41
N GLY A 194 -1.28 12.56 0.79
CA GLY A 194 0.12 12.20 0.93
C GLY A 194 1.06 13.30 0.50
N ILE A 195 2.33 13.16 0.90
CA ILE A 195 3.41 14.02 0.42
C ILE A 195 4.73 13.24 0.33
N ALA A 196 5.48 13.46 -0.74
CA ALA A 196 6.82 12.91 -0.93
C ALA A 196 7.74 13.88 -1.67
N TYR A 197 9.05 13.70 -1.50
CA TYR A 197 10.02 14.36 -2.38
C TYR A 197 10.10 13.64 -3.73
N THR A 198 10.41 14.38 -4.79
CA THR A 198 10.50 13.81 -6.14
C THR A 198 11.92 13.46 -6.56
N ASP A 199 12.08 12.35 -7.29
CA ASP A 199 13.38 11.93 -7.84
C ASP A 199 14.45 11.63 -6.75
N THR A 200 13.99 11.12 -5.59
CA THR A 200 14.80 10.98 -4.38
C THR A 200 14.99 9.55 -3.88
N VAL A 201 14.47 8.51 -4.54
CA VAL A 201 14.82 7.12 -4.14
C VAL A 201 16.34 6.97 -4.01
N CYS A 202 16.78 6.27 -2.97
CA CYS A 202 18.18 6.06 -2.61
C CYS A 202 18.97 7.33 -2.23
N SER A 203 18.29 8.48 -2.09
CA SER A 203 18.89 9.78 -1.78
C SER A 203 18.48 10.27 -0.38
N ALA A 204 18.96 9.58 0.65
CA ALA A 204 18.76 10.02 2.04
C ALA A 204 19.38 11.40 2.28
N PRO A 205 18.71 12.30 3.04
CA PRO A 205 17.49 12.04 3.83
C PRO A 205 16.17 12.28 3.07
N PHE A 206 16.20 12.58 1.78
CA PHE A 206 15.01 13.00 1.01
C PHE A 206 14.23 11.85 0.38
N ASN A 207 14.68 10.60 0.53
CA ASN A 207 14.00 9.40 0.05
C ASN A 207 12.79 9.04 0.91
N VAL A 208 11.95 10.03 1.23
CA VAL A 208 10.88 9.91 2.21
C VAL A 208 9.53 10.33 1.66
N GLY A 209 8.47 9.74 2.22
CA GLY A 209 7.07 10.06 1.94
C GLY A 209 6.19 9.88 3.17
N VAL A 210 5.01 10.50 3.16
CA VAL A 210 3.99 10.37 4.20
C VAL A 210 2.66 10.06 3.54
N ASP A 211 1.99 9.01 4.01
CA ASP A 211 0.78 8.45 3.43
C ASP A 211 -0.36 8.46 4.45
N GLN A 212 -1.42 9.19 4.16
CA GLN A 212 -2.62 9.21 4.99
C GLN A 212 -3.43 7.93 4.79
N VAL A 213 -3.88 7.34 5.89
CA VAL A 213 -4.91 6.29 5.88
C VAL A 213 -6.28 6.89 6.19
N VAL A 214 -7.24 6.57 5.33
CA VAL A 214 -8.65 6.94 5.50
C VAL A 214 -9.53 5.75 5.14
N ALA A 215 -10.69 5.63 5.79
CA ALA A 215 -11.58 4.49 5.55
C ALA A 215 -12.20 4.48 4.14
N THR A 216 -12.23 5.62 3.46
CA THR A 216 -12.96 5.83 2.21
C THR A 216 -12.09 5.72 0.95
N TYR A 217 -10.77 5.56 1.10
CA TYR A 217 -9.83 5.53 -0.01
C TYR A 217 -8.79 4.42 0.17
N PRO A 218 -8.43 3.65 -0.87
CA PRO A 218 -7.43 2.59 -0.76
C PRO A 218 -6.04 3.16 -0.43
N ALA A 219 -5.51 2.84 0.75
CA ALA A 219 -4.22 3.36 1.20
C ALA A 219 -3.04 2.97 0.29
N PHE A 220 -3.14 1.83 -0.43
CA PHE A 220 -2.11 1.43 -1.38
C PHE A 220 -1.99 2.40 -2.57
N LEU A 221 -3.06 3.09 -2.97
CA LEU A 221 -3.00 4.07 -4.06
C LEU A 221 -2.24 5.31 -3.64
N THR A 222 -2.50 5.81 -2.42
CA THR A 222 -1.71 6.90 -1.83
C THR A 222 -0.24 6.50 -1.76
N PHE A 223 0.06 5.33 -1.17
CA PHE A 223 1.44 4.84 -1.06
C PHE A 223 2.12 4.68 -2.43
N ALA A 224 1.41 4.12 -3.43
CA ALA A 224 1.95 3.98 -4.77
C ALA A 224 2.23 5.33 -5.44
N HIS A 225 1.37 6.34 -5.20
CA HIS A 225 1.51 7.71 -5.68
C HIS A 225 2.73 8.40 -5.08
N GLU A 226 2.85 8.39 -3.75
CA GLU A 226 3.97 9.04 -3.04
C GLU A 226 5.30 8.34 -3.33
N LEU A 227 5.30 7.00 -3.38
CA LEU A 227 6.49 6.26 -3.80
C LEU A 227 6.83 6.57 -5.27
N GLY A 228 5.81 6.79 -6.11
CA GLY A 228 5.95 7.21 -7.50
C GLY A 228 6.68 8.55 -7.62
N HIS A 229 6.35 9.51 -6.76
CA HIS A 229 7.10 10.76 -6.62
C HIS A 229 8.56 10.48 -6.27
N ASN A 230 8.88 9.67 -5.25
CA ASN A 230 10.28 9.34 -4.96
C ASN A 230 10.99 8.70 -6.16
N PHE A 231 10.29 7.90 -6.97
CA PHE A 231 10.80 7.35 -8.23
C PHE A 231 10.88 8.37 -9.38
N GLY A 232 10.55 9.64 -9.16
CA GLY A 232 10.68 10.75 -10.11
C GLY A 232 9.43 11.04 -10.94
N ALA A 233 8.29 10.44 -10.60
CA ALA A 233 7.05 10.76 -11.29
C ALA A 233 6.55 12.17 -10.91
N GLY A 234 6.21 12.98 -11.90
CA GLY A 234 5.37 14.16 -11.72
C GLY A 234 3.90 13.77 -11.65
N HIS A 235 3.03 14.75 -11.39
CA HIS A 235 1.59 14.53 -11.55
C HIS A 235 1.19 14.37 -13.03
N SER A 236 0.14 13.59 -13.28
CA SER A 236 -0.48 13.43 -14.61
C SER A 236 -1.69 14.33 -14.75
N PHE A 237 -1.51 15.57 -15.19
CA PHE A 237 -2.57 16.57 -15.37
C PHE A 237 -2.64 17.15 -16.78
N GLU A 238 -2.00 16.53 -17.77
CA GLU A 238 -1.90 17.04 -19.13
C GLU A 238 -3.26 17.28 -19.79
N ASN A 239 -4.28 16.48 -19.42
CA ASN A 239 -5.66 16.65 -19.87
C ASN A 239 -6.59 17.20 -18.76
N GLY A 240 -6.01 17.73 -17.69
CA GLY A 240 -6.70 18.17 -16.48
C GLY A 240 -6.64 17.15 -15.34
N GLN A 241 -6.74 17.68 -14.13
CA GLN A 241 -6.79 16.90 -12.89
C GLN A 241 -8.04 16.02 -12.85
N GLY A 242 -7.86 14.75 -12.50
CA GLY A 242 -8.90 13.72 -12.45
C GLY A 242 -9.28 13.14 -13.82
N THR A 243 -8.67 13.61 -14.92
CA THR A 243 -9.06 13.28 -16.29
C THR A 243 -7.95 12.59 -17.08
N THR A 244 -6.69 12.88 -16.77
CA THR A 244 -5.54 12.31 -17.49
C THR A 244 -5.36 10.83 -17.14
N GLY A 245 -5.69 10.47 -15.90
CA GLY A 245 -5.69 9.11 -15.39
C GLY A 245 -4.32 8.59 -14.99
N GLY A 246 -4.35 7.40 -14.41
CA GLY A 246 -3.20 6.71 -13.81
C GLY A 246 -2.95 7.12 -12.36
N ILE A 247 -2.00 6.44 -11.74
CA ILE A 247 -1.69 6.61 -10.30
C ILE A 247 -1.31 8.04 -9.93
N MET A 248 -0.61 8.75 -10.82
CA MET A 248 -0.17 10.14 -10.55
C MET A 248 -1.23 11.20 -10.84
N ASP A 249 -2.47 10.82 -11.12
CA ASP A 249 -3.60 11.74 -11.23
C ASP A 249 -4.46 11.68 -9.95
N TYR A 250 -5.23 12.72 -9.67
CA TYR A 250 -6.18 12.75 -8.53
C TYR A 250 -7.51 12.11 -8.93
N ALA A 251 -7.43 10.86 -9.40
CA ALA A 251 -8.54 10.04 -9.87
C ALA A 251 -8.58 8.68 -9.15
N ASP A 252 -9.10 7.65 -9.81
CA ASP A 252 -9.18 6.28 -9.31
C ASP A 252 -7.87 5.48 -9.46
N GLY A 253 -6.77 6.13 -9.86
CA GLY A 253 -5.48 5.50 -10.13
C GLY A 253 -5.42 4.70 -11.43
N ARG A 254 -6.47 4.75 -12.27
CA ARG A 254 -6.53 3.94 -13.51
C ARG A 254 -6.15 4.73 -14.75
N TYR A 255 -5.41 4.08 -15.64
CA TYR A 255 -5.21 4.51 -17.02
C TYR A 255 -5.69 3.39 -17.94
N MET A 256 -6.58 3.72 -18.88
CA MET A 256 -7.22 2.74 -19.79
C MET A 256 -7.84 1.53 -19.05
N GLY A 257 -8.44 1.76 -17.88
CA GLY A 257 -9.13 0.73 -17.09
C GLY A 257 -8.24 -0.08 -16.15
N GLU A 258 -6.91 0.07 -16.23
CA GLU A 258 -5.95 -0.67 -15.40
C GLU A 258 -5.32 0.25 -14.36
N ILE A 259 -5.13 -0.24 -13.13
CA ILE A 259 -4.39 0.50 -12.08
C ILE A 259 -2.92 0.50 -12.47
N GLN A 260 -2.41 1.65 -12.86
CA GLN A 260 -1.07 1.78 -13.44
C GLN A 260 -0.61 3.24 -13.48
N PHE A 261 0.70 3.48 -13.55
CA PHE A 261 1.26 4.77 -13.89
C PHE A 261 0.92 5.13 -15.34
N ASN A 262 0.61 6.40 -15.57
CA ASN A 262 0.36 6.92 -16.91
C ASN A 262 1.66 6.83 -17.75
N PRO A 263 1.61 6.40 -19.03
CA PRO A 263 2.79 6.36 -19.91
C PRO A 263 3.57 7.69 -20.02
N LEU A 264 2.92 8.83 -19.77
CA LEU A 264 3.57 10.14 -19.69
C LEU A 264 4.64 10.22 -18.59
N ARG A 265 4.53 9.42 -17.53
CA ARG A 265 5.47 9.34 -16.40
C ARG A 265 6.66 8.42 -16.67
N ARG A 266 6.64 7.67 -17.78
CA ARG A 266 7.68 6.66 -18.06
C ARG A 266 9.08 7.26 -18.12
N ALA A 267 9.26 8.36 -18.87
CA ALA A 267 10.60 8.89 -19.15
C ALA A 267 11.32 9.37 -17.89
N GLU A 268 10.62 10.12 -17.03
CA GLU A 268 11.15 10.64 -15.77
C GLU A 268 11.44 9.50 -14.77
N MET A 269 10.49 8.56 -14.58
CA MET A 269 10.68 7.44 -13.65
C MET A 269 11.83 6.52 -14.08
N CYS A 270 11.91 6.20 -15.37
CA CYS A 270 13.01 5.42 -15.93
C CYS A 270 14.36 6.14 -15.82
N GLY A 271 14.38 7.47 -15.93
CA GLY A 271 15.56 8.30 -15.69
C GLY A 271 16.09 8.16 -14.25
N THR A 272 15.20 8.28 -13.27
CA THR A 272 15.51 8.06 -11.85
C THR A 272 16.05 6.65 -11.62
N MET A 273 15.32 5.63 -12.05
CA MET A 273 15.68 4.22 -11.84
C MET A 273 17.04 3.90 -12.46
N SER A 274 17.28 4.37 -13.69
CA SER A 274 18.56 4.21 -14.40
C SER A 274 19.74 4.83 -13.64
N ARG A 275 19.51 5.95 -12.94
CA ARG A 275 20.54 6.65 -12.17
C ARG A 275 20.93 5.89 -10.91
N VAL A 276 19.97 5.21 -10.27
CA VAL A 276 20.15 4.65 -8.91
C VAL A 276 20.26 3.13 -8.84
N VAL A 277 19.79 2.39 -9.87
CA VAL A 277 19.85 0.92 -9.88
C VAL A 277 21.30 0.44 -9.72
N ASN A 278 21.51 -0.55 -8.85
CA ASN A 278 22.84 -1.06 -8.44
C ASN A 278 23.77 -0.04 -7.76
N ARG A 279 23.30 1.17 -7.47
CA ARG A 279 24.02 2.23 -6.74
C ARG A 279 23.35 2.61 -5.42
N CYS A 280 22.29 1.89 -5.06
CA CYS A 280 21.45 2.11 -3.88
C CYS A 280 21.91 1.33 -2.64
N ARG A 281 23.22 1.15 -2.44
CA ARG A 281 23.78 0.40 -1.29
C ARG A 281 23.14 -0.98 -1.03
N GLY A 282 22.79 -1.69 -2.11
CA GLY A 282 22.11 -3.00 -2.05
C GLY A 282 20.58 -2.94 -1.93
N LYS A 283 19.98 -1.75 -1.79
CA LYS A 283 18.52 -1.56 -1.65
C LYS A 283 17.77 -1.44 -2.97
N PHE A 284 18.48 -1.48 -4.11
CA PHE A 284 17.89 -1.58 -5.44
C PHE A 284 18.81 -2.39 -6.35
N VAL A 285 18.54 -3.69 -6.45
CA VAL A 285 19.41 -4.69 -7.11
C VAL A 285 18.56 -5.77 -7.78
N PRO A 286 19.10 -6.54 -8.74
CA PRO A 286 18.43 -7.73 -9.23
C PRO A 286 17.98 -8.63 -8.08
N ALA A 287 16.73 -9.05 -8.09
CA ALA A 287 16.23 -10.02 -7.14
C ALA A 287 17.00 -11.33 -7.37
N THR A 288 17.86 -11.71 -6.42
CA THR A 288 18.50 -13.02 -6.45
C THR A 288 17.40 -14.07 -6.50
N GLN A 289 17.43 -14.96 -7.50
CA GLN A 289 16.51 -16.11 -7.54
C GLN A 289 16.75 -16.95 -6.27
N GLY A 290 15.95 -16.76 -5.21
CA GLY A 290 16.11 -17.56 -3.99
C GLY A 290 15.61 -16.98 -2.66
N THR A 291 15.20 -15.72 -2.54
CA THR A 291 14.57 -15.23 -1.30
C THR A 291 13.08 -14.96 -1.52
N GLU A 292 12.30 -16.02 -1.29
CA GLU A 292 10.94 -15.91 -0.77
C GLU A 292 10.94 -15.03 0.50
N PRO A 293 9.89 -14.23 0.75
CA PRO A 293 9.82 -13.40 1.94
C PRO A 293 10.03 -14.23 3.21
N GLY A 294 10.96 -13.80 4.05
CA GLY A 294 11.14 -14.36 5.38
C GLY A 294 9.83 -14.29 6.14
N THR A 295 9.37 -15.44 6.64
CA THR A 295 8.21 -15.56 7.51
C THR A 295 8.47 -14.80 8.81
N ILE A 296 8.02 -13.55 8.87
CA ILE A 296 7.96 -12.77 10.10
C ILE A 296 6.88 -13.42 11.00
N ARG A 297 7.30 -14.10 12.07
CA ARG A 297 6.40 -14.59 13.13
C ARG A 297 6.15 -13.46 14.12
N LEU A 298 4.90 -13.00 14.27
CA LEU A 298 4.51 -12.03 15.29
C LEU A 298 3.36 -12.53 16.18
N PRO A 299 3.26 -12.06 17.44
CA PRO A 299 2.43 -12.64 18.50
C PRO A 299 1.02 -12.06 18.57
N ILE A 300 0.10 -12.87 19.09
CA ILE A 300 -1.36 -12.74 19.10
C ILE A 300 -1.85 -11.82 20.25
N GLY A 301 -2.80 -10.92 19.97
CA GLY A 301 -3.57 -10.17 20.97
C GLY A 301 -4.90 -9.64 20.42
N SER A 302 -5.95 -9.58 21.25
CA SER A 302 -7.37 -9.71 20.91
C SER A 302 -8.22 -8.41 20.89
N GLY A 303 -9.08 -8.33 19.86
CA GLY A 303 -10.43 -7.72 19.70
C GLY A 303 -10.93 -6.43 20.40
N ALA A 304 -11.53 -5.52 19.59
CA ALA A 304 -12.90 -4.95 19.77
C ALA A 304 -13.28 -3.95 18.62
N SER A 305 -14.57 -3.89 18.25
CA SER A 305 -15.15 -3.18 17.08
C SER A 305 -16.04 -1.96 17.46
N PRO A 306 -16.11 -0.88 16.64
CA PRO A 306 -17.36 -0.10 16.56
C PRO A 306 -17.76 0.53 15.20
N ARG A 307 -19.05 0.34 14.87
CA ARG A 307 -20.12 1.23 14.31
C ARG A 307 -19.84 2.29 13.21
N SER A 308 -20.70 2.26 12.18
CA SER A 308 -20.67 2.98 10.91
C SER A 308 -21.72 4.12 10.76
N ALA A 309 -21.42 5.09 9.88
CA ALA A 309 -22.39 6.02 9.26
C ALA A 309 -21.95 6.43 7.82
N GLY A 310 -22.92 6.31 6.88
CA GLY A 310 -23.10 6.81 5.50
C GLY A 310 -22.01 7.51 4.66
N LEU A 311 -21.88 7.06 3.40
CA LEU A 311 -21.06 7.61 2.30
C LEU A 311 -21.91 8.39 1.27
N GLY A 312 -21.33 9.47 0.74
CA GLY A 312 -21.65 10.09 -0.55
C GLY A 312 -20.34 10.28 -1.35
N ALA A 313 -20.43 10.29 -2.68
CA ALA A 313 -19.27 10.39 -3.58
C ALA A 313 -18.43 11.66 -3.31
N LEU A 314 -17.12 11.51 -3.13
CA LEU A 314 -16.16 12.62 -3.04
C LEU A 314 -15.12 12.51 -4.15
N ALA A 315 -14.89 13.64 -4.84
CA ALA A 315 -13.70 13.90 -5.63
C ALA A 315 -12.45 13.77 -4.75
N LEU A 316 -11.35 13.25 -5.31
CA LEU A 316 -10.12 13.01 -4.56
C LEU A 316 -9.53 14.30 -3.98
N ALA A 317 -9.06 14.14 -2.75
CA ALA A 317 -8.16 15.05 -2.05
C ALA A 317 -6.77 15.04 -2.71
N ALA A 318 -6.02 16.13 -2.57
CA ALA A 318 -4.75 16.34 -3.25
C ALA A 318 -3.63 15.49 -2.62
N CYS A 319 -2.67 15.03 -3.42
CA CYS A 319 -1.32 14.66 -2.96
C CYS A 319 -0.37 15.84 -3.18
N LEU A 320 0.69 15.98 -2.41
CA LEU A 320 1.67 17.06 -2.58
C LEU A 320 3.03 16.49 -2.94
N CYS A 321 3.85 17.26 -3.63
CA CYS A 321 5.23 16.88 -3.87
C CYS A 321 6.20 18.05 -3.71
N LEU A 322 7.43 17.74 -3.32
CA LEU A 322 8.52 18.70 -3.18
C LEU A 322 9.67 18.31 -4.12
N GLY A 323 10.13 19.28 -4.91
CA GLY A 323 11.33 19.14 -5.76
C GLY A 323 12.62 19.55 -5.08
#